data_AF-A0A1P8KJ65-F1
#
_entry.id   AF-A0A1P8KJ65-F1
#
_cell.length_a   1.000
_cell.length_b   1.000
_cell.length_c   1.000
_cell.angle_alpha   90.00
_cell.angle_beta   90.00
_cell.angle_gamma   90.00
#
_symmetry.space_group_name_H-M   'P 1'
#
loop_
_entity.id
_entity.type
_entity.pdbx_description
1 polymer ?
#
loop_
_entity_poly.entity_id
_entity_poly.type
_entity_poly.pdbx_seq_one_letter_code
_entity_poly.pdbx_strand_id
1 'polypeptide(L)'
;MSNVLNPKTIVFYMAFLPQFISPESSALVQSMILAAFHFIIAMIWQGFLIYTICSANVFITKESVRKTLDLISGLIMMAFGVKLFMSDK
;
A
#
# COMPACT_ATOMS: atom_id res chain seq x y z
N MET A 1 3.03 -14.33 -0.01
CA MET A 1 3.63 -14.88 -1.24
C MET A 1 2.71 -14.76 -2.47
N SER A 2 1.86 -13.72 -2.60
CA SER A 2 0.91 -13.62 -3.74
C SER A 2 1.20 -12.47 -4.72
N ASN A 3 2.24 -11.66 -4.48
CA ASN A 3 2.58 -10.51 -5.35
C ASN A 3 3.62 -10.84 -6.42
N VAL A 4 4.31 -11.98 -6.34
CA VAL A 4 5.35 -12.37 -7.31
C VAL A 4 4.75 -12.66 -8.69
N LEU A 5 3.52 -13.20 -8.74
CA LEU A 5 2.79 -13.48 -9.99
C LEU A 5 1.91 -12.31 -10.45
N ASN A 6 1.91 -11.18 -9.73
CA ASN A 6 1.17 -10.03 -10.19
C ASN A 6 1.95 -9.36 -11.33
N PRO A 7 1.47 -9.42 -12.58
CA PRO A 7 2.23 -8.93 -13.73
C PRO A 7 2.58 -7.44 -13.59
N LYS A 8 1.76 -6.68 -12.87
CA LYS A 8 2.03 -5.26 -12.57
C LYS A 8 3.25 -5.08 -11.67
N THR A 9 3.42 -5.94 -10.67
CA THR A 9 4.58 -5.92 -9.76
C THR A 9 5.85 -6.31 -10.50
N ILE A 10 5.80 -7.34 -11.36
CA ILE A 10 6.95 -7.79 -12.15
C ILE A 10 7.42 -6.70 -13.12
N VAL A 11 6.50 -6.09 -13.87
CA VAL A 11 6.81 -5.02 -14.83
C VAL A 11 7.42 -3.80 -14.12
N PHE A 12 6.91 -3.44 -12.94
CA PHE A 12 7.50 -2.39 -12.12
C PHE A 12 8.94 -2.73 -11.73
N TYR A 13 9.20 -3.94 -11.22
CA TYR A 13 10.56 -4.36 -10.89
C TYR A 13 11.48 -4.35 -12.10
N MET A 14 11.06 -4.89 -13.25
CA MET A 14 11.88 -4.88 -14.48
C MET A 14 12.21 -3.47 -14.98
N ALA A 15 11.32 -2.49 -14.83
CA ALA A 15 11.55 -1.12 -15.27
C ALA A 15 12.42 -0.31 -14.31
N PHE A 16 12.30 -0.53 -13.00
CA PHE A 16 12.97 0.27 -11.98
C PHE A 16 14.27 -0.35 -11.46
N LEU A 17 14.39 -1.67 -11.30
CA LEU A 17 15.64 -2.32 -10.84
C LEU A 17 16.88 -1.93 -11.68
N PRO A 18 16.86 -2.02 -13.02
CA PRO A 18 18.04 -1.71 -13.82
C PRO A 18 18.45 -0.23 -13.74
N GLN A 19 17.57 0.68 -13.34
CA GLN A 19 17.91 2.10 -13.14
C GLN A 19 18.75 2.33 -11.88
N PHE A 20 18.63 1.43 -10.90
CA PHE A 20 19.37 1.48 -9.63
C PHE A 20 20.53 0.48 -9.58
N ILE A 21 20.70 -0.34 -10.62
CA ILE A 21 21.76 -1.34 -10.70
C ILE A 21 22.83 -0.93 -11.70
N SER A 22 24.06 -0.74 -11.23
CA SER A 22 25.20 -0.50 -12.11
C SER A 22 25.80 -1.84 -12.56
N PRO A 23 26.04 -2.04 -13.88
CA PRO A 23 26.55 -3.31 -14.40
C PRO A 23 27.95 -3.69 -13.89
N GLU A 24 28.69 -2.74 -13.32
CA GLU A 24 30.04 -2.92 -12.78
C GLU A 24 30.07 -3.50 -11.36
N SER A 25 28.93 -3.60 -10.68
CA SER A 25 28.85 -4.07 -9.28
C SER A 25 27.81 -5.18 -9.09
N SER A 26 27.85 -5.87 -7.94
CA SER A 26 26.96 -7.00 -7.67
C SER A 26 25.50 -6.54 -7.53
N ALA A 27 24.69 -6.90 -8.53
CA ALA A 27 23.25 -6.65 -8.59
C ALA A 27 22.50 -7.14 -7.32
N LEU A 28 22.98 -8.21 -6.69
CA LEU A 28 22.40 -8.74 -5.45
C LEU A 28 22.57 -7.75 -4.29
N VAL A 29 23.77 -7.17 -4.14
CA VAL A 29 24.07 -6.22 -3.06
C VAL A 29 23.25 -4.95 -3.22
N GLN A 30 23.15 -4.40 -4.43
CA GLN A 30 22.33 -3.22 -4.71
C GLN A 30 20.84 -3.47 -4.47
N SER A 31 20.33 -4.65 -4.86
CA SER A 31 18.94 -5.04 -4.59
C SER A 31 18.66 -5.14 -3.08
N MET A 32 19.58 -5.70 -2.31
CA MET A 32 19.46 -5.81 -0.85
C MET A 32 19.49 -4.43 -0.16
N ILE A 33 20.35 -3.52 -0.64
CA ILE A 33 20.39 -2.14 -0.14
C ILE A 33 19.06 -1.42 -0.42
N LEU A 34 18.55 -1.53 -1.66
CA LEU A 34 17.27 -0.92 -2.04
C LEU A 34 16.11 -1.48 -1.21
N ALA A 35 16.09 -2.80 -1.00
CA ALA A 35 15.11 -3.45 -0.13
C ALA A 35 15.21 -2.93 1.31
N ALA A 36 16.42 -2.80 1.86
CA ALA A 36 16.62 -2.26 3.21
C ALA A 36 16.09 -0.82 3.34
N PHE A 37 16.39 0.06 2.37
CA PHE A 37 15.83 1.42 2.35
C PHE A 37 14.31 1.42 2.30
N HIS A 38 13.73 0.59 1.42
CA HIS A 38 12.28 0.45 1.33
C HIS A 38 11.67 0.02 2.67
N PHE A 39 12.26 -0.97 3.33
CA PHE A 39 11.82 -1.43 4.65
C PHE A 39 11.90 -0.33 5.72
N ILE A 40 12.99 0.44 5.75
CA ILE A 40 13.16 1.53 6.72
C ILE A 40 12.09 2.61 6.50
N ILE A 41 11.89 3.04 5.25
CA ILE A 41 10.89 4.05 4.92
C ILE A 41 9.49 3.55 5.26
N ALA A 42 9.17 2.31 4.90
CA ALA A 42 7.89 1.69 5.23
C ALA A 42 7.68 1.61 6.75
N MET A 43 8.70 1.25 7.52
CA MET A 43 8.63 1.17 8.98
C MET A 43 8.40 2.54 9.61
N ILE A 44 9.13 3.58 9.17
CA ILE A 44 8.94 4.96 9.62
C ILE A 44 7.51 5.42 9.31
N TRP A 45 7.05 5.18 8.09
CA TRP A 45 5.71 5.57 7.66
C TRP A 45 4.60 4.87 8.45
N GLN A 46 4.72 3.55 8.63
CA GLN A 46 3.77 2.77 9.43
C GLN A 46 3.80 3.20 10.90
N GLY A 47 4.98 3.43 11.48
CA GLY A 47 5.12 3.95 12.84
C GLY A 47 4.46 5.32 13.01
N PHE A 48 4.66 6.22 12.04
CA PHE A 48 4.01 7.53 12.01
C PHE A 48 2.48 7.40 11.92
N LEU A 49 1.96 6.56 11.02
CA LEU A 49 0.52 6.29 10.90
C LEU A 49 -0.06 5.76 12.22
N ILE A 50 0.59 4.78 12.84
CA ILE A 50 0.16 4.23 14.13
C ILE A 50 0.16 5.32 15.19
N TYR A 51 1.21 6.15 15.26
CA TYR A 51 1.27 7.27 16.20
C TYR A 51 0.12 8.26 16.00
N THR A 52 -0.14 8.67 14.76
CA THR A 52 -1.25 9.58 14.42
C THR A 52 -2.60 8.96 14.78
N ILE A 53 -2.83 7.68 14.47
CA ILE A 53 -4.08 6.99 14.78
C ILE A 53 -4.24 6.83 16.30
N CYS A 54 -3.18 6.45 17.03
CA CYS A 54 -3.20 6.32 18.48
C CYS A 54 -3.44 7.66 19.18
N SER A 55 -2.89 8.76 18.66
CA SER A 55 -3.16 10.11 19.16
C SER A 55 -4.61 10.53 18.86
N ALA A 56 -5.09 10.24 17.65
CA ALA A 56 -6.48 10.50 17.24
C ALA A 56 -7.48 9.50 17.82
N ASN A 57 -7.03 8.46 18.55
CA ASN A 57 -7.87 7.35 18.99
C ASN A 57 -8.96 7.84 19.96
N VAL A 58 -8.70 8.88 20.75
CA VAL A 58 -9.72 9.53 21.61
C VAL A 58 -10.86 10.14 20.78
N PHE A 59 -10.59 10.57 19.55
CA PHE A 59 -11.58 11.12 18.63
C PHE A 59 -12.22 10.03 17.75
N ILE A 60 -11.44 9.07 17.24
CA ILE A 60 -11.89 8.00 16.33
C ILE A 60 -12.67 6.89 17.06
N THR A 61 -12.41 6.64 18.34
CA THR A 61 -13.18 5.66 19.14
C THR A 61 -14.58 6.13 19.49
N LYS A 62 -14.92 7.41 19.23
CA LYS A 62 -16.29 7.88 19.37
C LYS A 62 -17.19 7.08 18.44
N GLU A 63 -18.25 6.51 19.02
CA GLU A 63 -19.20 5.65 18.32
C GLU A 63 -19.81 6.32 17.07
N SER A 64 -19.97 7.65 17.09
CA SER A 64 -20.46 8.43 15.96
C SER A 64 -19.49 8.46 14.76
N VAL A 65 -18.19 8.60 15.02
CA VAL A 65 -17.15 8.62 13.96
C VAL A 65 -17.04 7.24 13.34
N ARG A 66 -17.05 6.19 14.16
CA ARG A 66 -16.98 4.80 13.70
C ARG A 66 -18.20 4.42 12.84
N LYS A 67 -19.42 4.76 13.28
CA LYS A 67 -20.65 4.56 12.49
C LYS A 67 -20.61 5.30 11.15
N THR A 68 -20.07 6.52 11.13
CA THR A 68 -19.95 7.30 9.88
C THR A 68 -18.96 6.66 8.91
N LEU A 69 -17.81 6.21 9.40
CA LEU A 69 -16.81 5.51 8.59
C LEU A 69 -17.33 4.19 8.02
N ASP A 70 -18.05 3.41 8.84
CA ASP A 70 -18.65 2.16 8.40
C ASP A 70 -19.74 2.39 7.33
N LEU A 71 -20.57 3.42 7.51
CA LEU A 71 -21.62 3.79 6.56
C LEU A 71 -21.04 4.27 5.23
N ILE A 72 -20.01 5.12 5.27
CA ILE A 72 -19.30 5.60 4.07
C ILE A 72 -18.63 4.42 3.34
N SER A 73 -17.95 3.55 4.07
CA SER A 73 -17.28 2.38 3.50
C SER A 73 -18.28 1.43 2.82
N GLY A 74 -19.41 1.16 3.48
CA GLY A 74 -20.51 0.37 2.93
C GLY A 74 -21.12 1.01 1.67
N LEU A 75 -21.35 2.32 1.70
CA LEU A 75 -21.86 3.07 0.54
C LEU A 75 -20.90 3.01 -0.64
N ILE A 76 -19.59 3.19 -0.41
CA ILE A 76 -18.56 3.12 -1.45
C ILE A 76 -18.52 1.71 -2.06
N MET A 77 -18.54 0.65 -1.24
CA MET A 77 -18.58 -0.72 -1.74
C MET A 77 -19.84 -1.00 -2.56
N MET A 78 -21.00 -0.54 -2.11
CA MET A 78 -22.26 -0.70 -2.83
C MET A 78 -22.23 0.05 -4.17
N ALA A 79 -21.73 1.28 -4.17
CA ALA A 79 -21.57 2.08 -5.40
C ALA A 79 -20.62 1.41 -6.40
N PHE A 80 -19.49 0.85 -5.92
CA PHE A 80 -18.58 0.07 -6.76
C PHE A 80 -19.24 -1.19 -7.31
N GLY A 81 -20.00 -1.93 -6.50
CA GLY A 81 -20.73 -3.12 -6.94
C GLY A 81 -21.78 -2.81 -8.01
N VAL A 82 -22.55 -1.72 -7.82
CA VAL A 82 -23.52 -1.25 -8.81
C VAL A 82 -22.81 -0.82 -10.10
N LYS A 83 -21.73 -0.03 -9.99
CA LYS A 83 -20.95 0.40 -11.15
C LYS A 83 -20.37 -0.79 -11.93
N LEU A 84 -19.86 -1.80 -11.22
CA LEU A 84 -19.32 -3.02 -11.83
C LEU A 84 -20.42 -3.77 -12.59
N PHE A 85 -21.57 -4.00 -11.93
CA PHE A 85 -22.72 -4.65 -12.56
C PHE A 85 -23.24 -3.91 -13.80
N MET A 86 -23.19 -2.58 -13.78
CA MET A 86 -23.54 -1.76 -14.95
C MET A 86 -22.47 -1.77 -16.04
N SER A 87 -21.20 -1.96 -15.69
CA SER A 87 -20.09 -2.02 -16.65
C SER A 87 -19.92 -3.39 -17.30
N ASP A 88 -20.43 -4.45 -16.67
CA ASP A 88 -20.50 -5.83 -17.21
C ASP A 88 -21.75 -6.06 -18.09
N LYS A 89 -22.53 -5.00 -18.38
CA LYS A 89 -23.61 -4.98 -19.39
C LYS A 89 -23.21 -4.13 -20.58
#